data_AF-A0A7J4DVG1-F1
#
_entry.id   AF-A0A7J4DVG1-F1
#
_cell.length_a   1.000
_cell.length_b   1.000
_cell.length_c   1.000
_cell.angle_alpha   90.00
_cell.angle_beta   90.00
_cell.angle_gamma   90.00
#
_symmetry.space_group_name_H-M   'P 1'
#
loop_
_entity.id
_entity.type
_entity.pdbx_description
1 polymer ?
#
loop_
_entity_poly.entity_id
_entity_poly.type
_entity_poly.pdbx_seq_one_letter_code
_entity_poly.pdbx_strand_id
1 'polypeptide(L)' 'MAEAEEVVEEAKSEEAESREEEVEIDVNATLLEVMVERTMILDSLLEGRIGASEAHKKLEEVGATIVEILSPRRRRKR' A
#
# COMPACT_ATOMS: atom_id res chain seq x y z
N MET A 1 -20.14 34.10 16.77
CA MET A 1 -20.49 33.41 15.51
C MET A 1 -19.23 33.01 14.76
N ALA A 2 -18.27 33.93 14.54
CA ALA A 2 -17.01 33.63 13.84
C ALA A 2 -16.10 32.60 14.55
N GLU A 3 -15.94 32.69 15.88
CA GLU A 3 -15.08 31.77 16.64
C GLU A 3 -15.55 30.30 16.60
N ALA A 4 -16.86 30.05 16.44
CA ALA A 4 -17.39 28.69 16.36
C ALA A 4 -17.21 28.09 14.95
N GLU A 5 -17.02 28.93 13.93
CA GLU A 5 -16.84 28.50 12.54
C GLU A 5 -15.36 28.15 12.29
N GLU A 6 -14.44 28.92 12.87
CA GLU A 6 -12.98 28.69 12.81
C GLU A 6 -12.56 27.39 13.50
N VAL A 7 -13.12 27.09 14.69
CA VAL A 7 -12.85 25.85 15.44
C VAL A 7 -13.35 24.59 14.70
N VAL A 8 -14.39 24.71 13.87
CA VAL A 8 -14.92 23.60 13.08
C VAL A 8 -14.10 23.36 11.80
N GLU A 9 -13.47 24.40 11.25
CA GLU A 9 -12.54 24.28 10.13
C GLU A 9 -11.23 23.60 10.56
N GLU A 10 -10.63 24.02 11.68
CA GLU A 10 -9.41 23.41 12.23
C GLU A 10 -9.60 21.91 12.54
N ALA A 11 -10.72 21.55 13.18
CA ALA A 11 -11.02 20.14 13.48
C ALA A 11 -11.20 19.28 12.22
N LYS A 12 -11.72 19.85 11.12
CA LYS A 12 -11.86 19.13 9.84
C LYS A 12 -10.53 18.98 9.12
N SER A 13 -9.61 19.94 9.24
CA SER A 13 -8.26 19.80 8.69
C SER A 13 -7.45 18.75 9.43
N GLU A 14 -7.52 18.73 10.77
CA GLU A 14 -6.84 17.70 11.58
C GLU A 14 -7.38 16.30 11.28
N GLU A 15 -8.71 16.15 11.11
CA GLU A 15 -9.33 14.87 10.78
C GLU A 15 -9.01 14.40 9.34
N ALA A 16 -8.68 15.33 8.43
CA ALA A 16 -8.25 15.00 7.08
C ALA A 16 -6.77 14.57 7.05
N GLU A 17 -5.91 15.29 7.75
CA GLU A 17 -4.48 14.98 7.88
C GLU A 17 -4.27 13.62 8.56
N SER A 18 -5.02 13.34 9.65
CA SER A 18 -4.95 12.03 10.33
C SER A 18 -5.38 10.87 9.42
N ARG A 19 -6.34 11.08 8.52
CA ARG A 19 -6.80 10.05 7.58
C ARG A 19 -5.81 9.83 6.43
N GLU A 20 -5.14 10.89 5.98
CA GLU A 20 -4.07 10.77 4.98
C GLU A 20 -2.88 9.98 5.55
N GLU A 21 -2.46 10.28 6.79
CA GLU A 21 -1.42 9.50 7.48
C GLU A 21 -1.80 8.03 7.69
N GLU A 22 -3.05 7.74 8.09
CA GLU A 22 -3.53 6.36 8.27
C GLU A 22 -3.50 5.56 6.96
N VAL A 23 -3.92 6.17 5.84
CA VAL A 23 -3.85 5.56 4.50
C VAL A 23 -2.40 5.34 4.05
N GLU A 24 -1.49 6.27 4.34
CA GLU A 24 -0.07 6.12 4.02
C GLU A 24 0.58 4.98 4.84
N ILE A 25 0.23 4.84 6.12
CA ILE A 25 0.69 3.75 6.97
C ILE A 25 0.22 2.40 6.41
N ASP A 26 -1.04 2.30 5.99
CA ASP A 26 -1.59 1.07 5.40
C ASP A 26 -0.89 0.68 4.09
N VAL A 27 -0.59 1.66 3.23
CA VAL A 27 0.16 1.43 1.98
C VAL A 27 1.57 0.91 2.29
N ASN A 28 2.26 1.52 3.26
CA ASN A 28 3.62 1.14 3.64
C ASN A 28 3.65 -0.25 4.26
N ALA A 29 2.69 -0.59 5.14
CA ALA A 29 2.58 -1.92 5.72
C ALA A 29 2.40 -2.99 4.63
N THR A 30 1.49 -2.72 3.68
CA THR A 30 1.24 -3.66 2.57
C THR A 30 2.47 -3.81 1.66
N LEU A 31 3.20 -2.72 1.42
CA LEU A 31 4.44 -2.78 0.63
C LEU A 31 5.52 -3.61 1.32
N LEU A 32 5.63 -3.52 2.65
CA LEU A 32 6.57 -4.35 3.42
C LEU A 32 6.22 -5.83 3.33
N GLU A 33 4.94 -6.20 3.43
CA GLU A 33 4.48 -7.58 3.25
C GLU A 33 4.87 -8.15 1.87
N VAL A 34 4.66 -7.37 0.82
CA VAL A 34 5.07 -7.73 -0.55
C VAL A 34 6.60 -7.91 -0.63
N MET A 35 7.38 -7.05 0.00
CA MET A 35 8.85 -7.18 0.01
C MET A 35 9.31 -8.46 0.73
N VAL A 36 8.66 -8.82 1.83
CA VAL A 36 8.92 -10.07 2.55
C VAL A 36 8.62 -11.26 1.64
N GLU A 37 7.45 -11.30 1.01
CA GLU A 37 7.05 -12.39 0.12
C GLU A 37 8.01 -12.53 -1.07
N ARG A 38 8.41 -11.41 -1.68
CA ARG A 38 9.38 -11.39 -2.77
C ARG A 38 10.73 -11.98 -2.35
N THR A 39 11.17 -11.67 -1.13
CA THR A 39 12.42 -12.20 -0.59
C THR A 39 12.33 -13.70 -0.38
N MET A 40 11.23 -14.21 0.17
CA MET A 40 11.00 -15.65 0.35
C MET A 40 11.00 -16.44 -0.97
N ILE A 41 10.46 -15.86 -2.04
CA ILE A 41 10.48 -16.46 -3.38
C ILE A 41 11.92 -16.55 -3.90
N LEU A 42 12.70 -15.47 -3.76
CA LEU A 42 14.10 -15.44 -4.19
C LEU A 42 14.97 -16.40 -3.38
N ASP A 43 14.79 -16.48 -2.07
CA ASP A 43 15.47 -17.45 -1.21
C ASP A 43 15.15 -18.89 -1.64
N SER A 44 13.87 -19.17 -1.91
CA SER A 44 13.45 -20.49 -2.40
C SER A 44 14.05 -20.84 -3.76
N LEU A 45 14.26 -19.85 -4.63
CA LEU A 45 14.94 -20.03 -5.92
C LEU A 45 16.44 -20.29 -5.73
N LEU A 46 17.10 -19.53 -4.85
CA LEU A 46 18.53 -19.66 -4.55
C LEU A 46 18.87 -20.99 -3.89
N GLU A 47 17.99 -21.49 -3.02
CA GLU A 47 18.09 -22.81 -2.40
C GLU A 47 17.70 -23.96 -3.34
N GLY A 48 17.19 -23.66 -4.54
CA GLY A 48 16.74 -24.66 -5.50
C GLY A 48 15.45 -25.39 -5.12
N ARG A 49 14.69 -24.86 -4.14
CA ARG A 49 13.38 -25.40 -3.74
C ARG A 49 12.31 -25.20 -4.81
N ILE A 50 12.45 -24.16 -5.63
CA ILE A 50 11.58 -23.88 -6.79
C ILE A 50 12.42 -23.63 -8.04
N GLY A 51 11.84 -23.91 -9.21
CA GLY A 51 12.47 -23.63 -10.50
C GLY A 51 12.27 -22.18 -10.96
N ALA A 52 13.10 -21.72 -11.91
CA ALA A 52 13.06 -20.35 -12.44
C ALA A 52 11.68 -19.95 -13.02
N SER A 53 10.98 -20.87 -13.70
CA SER A 53 9.65 -20.61 -14.25
C SER A 53 8.59 -20.43 -13.14
N GLU A 54 8.68 -21.19 -12.05
CA GLU A 54 7.77 -21.05 -10.92
C GLU A 54 8.06 -19.76 -10.15
N ALA A 55 9.33 -19.45 -9.90
CA ALA A 55 9.73 -18.20 -9.27
C ALA A 55 9.24 -16.99 -10.08
N HIS A 56 9.36 -17.03 -11.41
CA HIS A 56 8.88 -15.96 -12.28
C HIS A 56 7.37 -15.73 -12.14
N LYS A 57 6.54 -16.79 -12.17
CA LYS A 57 5.08 -16.67 -11.99
C LYS A 57 4.71 -16.06 -10.64
N LYS A 58 5.32 -16.54 -9.55
CA LYS A 58 5.07 -16.01 -8.21
C LYS A 58 5.48 -14.54 -8.09
N LEU A 59 6.59 -14.14 -8.72
CA LEU A 59 7.03 -12.75 -8.75
C LEU A 59 6.08 -11.85 -9.57
N GLU A 60 5.46 -12.35 -10.64
CA GLU A 60 4.44 -11.62 -11.39
C GLU A 60 3.17 -11.39 -10.57
N GLU A 61 2.71 -12.40 -9.83
CA GLU A 61 1.56 -12.32 -8.93
C GLU A 61 1.78 -11.25 -7.84
N VAL A 62 2.94 -11.30 -7.17
CA VAL A 62 3.32 -10.29 -6.16
C VAL A 62 3.46 -8.89 -6.78
N GLY A 63 3.98 -8.79 -8.01
CA GLY A 63 4.12 -7.53 -8.73
C GLY A 63 2.77 -6.88 -9.09
N ALA A 64 1.74 -7.69 -9.39
CA ALA A 64 0.40 -7.19 -9.66
C ALA A 64 -0.22 -6.52 -8.42
N THR A 65 0.01 -7.07 -7.22
CA THR A 65 -0.44 -6.50 -5.95
C THR A 65 0.14 -5.10 -5.72
N ILE A 66 1.42 -4.87 -6.03
CA ILE A 66 2.04 -3.54 -5.93
C ILE A 66 1.34 -2.52 -6.83
N VAL A 67 0.98 -2.92 -8.05
CA VAL A 67 0.29 -2.04 -9.00
C VAL A 67 -1.08 -1.65 -8.49
N GLU A 68 -1.81 -2.58 -7.86
CA GLU A 68 -3.13 -2.30 -7.27
C GLU A 68 -3.05 -1.33 -6.07
N ILE A 69 -2.00 -1.45 -5.25
CA ILE A 69 -1.77 -0.58 -4.09
C ILE A 69 -1.33 0.84 -4.54
N LEU A 70 -0.35 0.92 -5.45
CA LEU A 70 0.26 2.19 -5.88
C LEU A 70 -0.54 2.91 -6.97
N SER A 71 -1.47 2.23 -7.64
CA SER A 71 -2.46 2.87 -8.50
C SER A 71 -3.80 2.92 -7.78
N PRO A 72 -3.98 3.84 -6.82
CA PRO A 72 -5.30 4.08 -6.28
C PRO A 72 -6.13 4.54 -7.48
N ARG A 73 -7.02 3.66 -7.97
CA ARG A 73 -8.05 4.02 -8.93
C ARG A 73 -8.64 5.32 -8.42
N ARG A 74 -8.38 6.43 -9.12
CA ARG A 74 -9.03 7.72 -8.94
C ARG A 74 -10.53 7.42 -8.81
N ARG A 75 -11.04 7.31 -7.57
CA ARG A 75 -12.47 7.32 -7.31
C ARG A 75 -12.89 8.74 -7.60
N ARG A 76 -13.06 9.02 -8.89
CA ARG A 76 -13.64 10.25 -9.40
C ARG A 76 -15.08 10.22 -8.89
N LYS A 77 -15.31 10.93 -7.78
CA LYS A 77 -16.64 11.20 -7.23
C LYS A 77 -17.51 11.67 -8.40
N ARG A 78 -18.62 10.98 -8.61
CA ARG A 78 -19.68 11.43 -9.52
C ARG A 78 -20.74 12.13 -8.70
#